data_AF-A0A2N9ISS3-F1
#
_entry.id   AF-A0A2N9ISS3-F1
#
_cell.length_a   1.000
_cell.length_b   1.000
_cell.length_c   1.000
_cell.angle_alpha   90.00
_cell.angle_beta   90.00
_cell.angle_gamma   90.00
#
_symmetry.space_group_name_H-M   'P 1'
#
loop_
_entity.id
_entity.type
_entity.pdbx_description
1 polymer ?
#
loop_
_entity_poly.entity_id
_entity_poly.type
_entity_poly.pdbx_seq_one_letter_code
_entity_poly.pdbx_strand_id
1 'polypeptide(L)'
;MKEMMASLLLSLMLAILLVCPTNARLSMKVTEDVLKEICSPHEDPPFCLQALKSDPRTPFVDLVGLTNISIHLADVYDLCYQLYDSNVAAIESAKNAWKAGNYLIIIDMAEGCLTDCSDCEDAISIAASSPLAPKNKEVSRYCETMLLVSRRTSGD
;
A
#
# COMPACT_ATOMS: atom_id res chain seq x y z
N MET A 1 -57.89 28.72 16.11
CA MET A 1 -56.93 28.82 14.98
C MET A 1 -55.46 28.70 15.40
N LYS A 2 -55.02 29.32 16.51
CA LYS A 2 -53.62 29.20 17.00
C LYS A 2 -53.19 27.76 17.36
N GLU A 3 -54.03 27.03 18.09
CA GLU A 3 -53.75 25.64 18.51
C GLU A 3 -53.63 24.67 17.33
N MET A 4 -54.46 24.84 16.30
CA MET A 4 -54.48 23.98 15.11
C MET A 4 -53.25 24.19 14.23
N MET A 5 -52.74 25.43 14.16
CA MET A 5 -51.49 25.78 13.49
C MET A 5 -50.28 25.13 14.19
N ALA A 6 -50.27 25.15 15.53
CA ALA A 6 -49.20 24.54 16.31
C ALA A 6 -49.13 23.02 16.11
N SER A 7 -50.28 22.33 16.10
CA SER A 7 -50.33 20.88 15.82
C SER A 7 -49.89 20.53 14.40
N LEU A 8 -50.25 21.33 13.39
CA LEU A 8 -49.79 21.16 12.01
C LEU A 8 -48.28 21.32 11.90
N LEU A 9 -47.71 22.35 12.54
CA LEU A 9 -46.27 22.59 12.56
C LEU A 9 -45.51 21.46 13.27
N LEU A 10 -46.01 20.99 14.42
CA LEU A 10 -45.43 19.85 15.15
C LEU A 10 -45.42 18.56 14.31
N SER A 11 -46.54 18.28 13.61
CA SER A 11 -46.64 17.09 12.74
C SER A 11 -45.68 17.16 11.55
N LEU A 12 -45.48 18.35 10.98
CA LEU A 12 -44.59 18.57 9.85
C LEU A 12 -43.12 18.41 10.26
N MET A 13 -42.74 18.90 11.44
CA MET A 13 -41.38 18.75 11.98
C MET A 13 -41.03 17.28 12.27
N LEU A 14 -41.99 16.49 12.77
CA LEU A 14 -41.82 15.05 12.97
C LEU A 14 -41.66 14.30 11.64
N ALA A 15 -42.44 14.65 10.62
CA ALA A 15 -42.34 14.05 9.29
C ALA A 15 -40.98 14.35 8.63
N ILE A 16 -40.44 15.56 8.81
CA ILE A 16 -39.12 15.94 8.27
C ILE A 16 -37.99 15.12 8.93
N LEU A 17 -38.10 14.81 10.23
CA LEU A 17 -37.17 13.94 10.97
C LEU A 17 -37.22 12.47 10.49
N LEU A 18 -38.36 12.00 9.96
CA LEU A 18 -38.55 10.65 9.43
C LEU A 18 -38.11 10.49 7.96
N VAL A 19 -38.11 11.59 7.18
CA VAL A 19 -37.80 11.57 5.73
C VAL A 19 -36.32 11.90 5.45
N CYS A 20 -35.66 12.63 6.34
CA CYS A 20 -34.21 12.82 6.30
C CYS A 20 -33.55 11.81 7.25
N PRO A 21 -33.08 10.63 6.79
CA PRO A 21 -32.05 9.95 7.56
C PRO A 21 -30.93 10.98 7.68
N THR A 22 -30.58 11.35 8.91
CA THR A 22 -29.51 12.30 9.16
C THR A 22 -28.26 11.78 8.45
N ASN A 23 -27.89 12.37 7.32
CA ASN A 23 -26.57 12.23 6.71
C ASN A 23 -25.50 12.96 7.56
N ALA A 24 -25.74 13.08 8.87
CA ALA A 24 -24.68 13.24 9.83
C ALA A 24 -23.85 11.95 9.72
N ARG A 25 -22.87 11.94 8.81
CA ARG A 25 -21.75 11.02 8.90
C ARG A 25 -21.14 11.30 10.26
N LEU A 26 -21.49 10.47 11.23
CA LEU A 26 -20.82 10.46 12.51
C LEU A 26 -19.39 10.07 12.16
N SER A 27 -18.49 11.05 12.11
CA SER A 27 -17.06 10.82 11.96
C SER A 27 -16.57 10.20 13.26
N MET A 28 -16.95 8.95 13.50
CA MET A 28 -16.49 8.19 14.63
C MET A 28 -15.05 7.81 14.34
N LYS A 29 -14.15 8.40 15.12
CA LYS A 29 -12.73 8.08 15.09
C LYS A 29 -12.57 6.57 15.30
N VAL A 30 -11.79 5.91 14.45
CA VAL A 30 -11.60 4.45 14.54
C VAL A 30 -10.94 4.09 15.88
N THR A 31 -11.61 3.27 16.66
CA THR A 31 -11.11 2.71 17.92
C THR A 31 -10.56 1.30 17.69
N GLU A 32 -9.81 0.78 18.66
CA GLU A 32 -9.34 -0.60 18.66
C GLU A 32 -10.47 -1.63 18.55
N ASP A 33 -11.63 -1.35 19.18
CA ASP A 33 -12.77 -2.27 19.16
C ASP A 33 -13.40 -2.33 17.77
N VAL A 34 -13.45 -1.20 17.06
CA VAL A 34 -13.90 -1.13 15.66
C VAL A 34 -12.95 -1.93 14.76
N LEU A 35 -11.64 -1.81 14.93
CA LEU A 35 -10.68 -2.60 14.15
C LEU A 35 -10.85 -4.10 14.38
N LYS A 36 -11.06 -4.52 15.65
CA LYS A 36 -11.31 -5.94 15.97
C LYS A 36 -12.62 -6.44 15.37
N GLU A 37 -13.68 -5.64 15.40
CA GLU A 37 -14.95 -5.98 14.78
C GLU A 37 -14.78 -6.19 13.27
N ILE A 38 -14.14 -5.24 12.58
CA ILE A 38 -13.84 -5.29 11.13
C ILE A 38 -13.00 -6.53 10.77
N CYS A 39 -11.99 -6.85 11.58
CA CYS A 39 -11.08 -7.96 11.30
C CYS A 39 -11.58 -9.33 11.78
N SER A 40 -12.62 -9.39 12.61
CA SER A 40 -13.15 -10.66 13.14
C SER A 40 -13.62 -11.68 12.08
N PRO A 41 -14.25 -11.28 10.96
CA PRO A 41 -14.61 -12.23 9.90
C PRO A 41 -13.47 -12.52 8.91
N HIS A 42 -12.31 -11.84 9.02
CA HIS A 42 -11.18 -12.07 8.13
C HIS A 42 -10.60 -13.48 8.34
N GLU A 43 -10.11 -14.14 7.29
CA GLU A 43 -9.50 -15.48 7.38
C GLU A 43 -8.30 -15.51 8.35
N ASP A 44 -7.55 -14.40 8.37
CA ASP A 44 -6.43 -14.15 9.30
C ASP A 44 -6.66 -12.83 10.06
N PRO A 45 -7.41 -12.81 11.17
CA PRO A 45 -7.68 -11.60 11.93
C PRO A 45 -6.41 -10.89 12.44
N PRO A 46 -5.36 -11.60 12.93
CA PRO A 46 -4.08 -11.00 13.26
C PRO A 46 -3.44 -10.21 12.11
N PHE A 47 -3.40 -10.78 10.90
CA PHE A 47 -2.89 -10.07 9.72
C PHE A 47 -3.69 -8.81 9.43
N CYS A 48 -5.02 -8.88 9.42
CA CYS A 48 -5.89 -7.73 9.16
C CYS A 48 -5.62 -6.58 10.15
N LEU A 49 -5.50 -6.89 11.44
CA LEU A 49 -5.19 -5.90 12.46
C LEU A 49 -3.80 -5.30 12.26
N GLN A 50 -2.80 -6.14 11.94
CA GLN A 50 -1.44 -5.68 11.68
C GLN A 50 -1.37 -4.76 10.46
N ALA A 51 -2.04 -5.14 9.36
CA ALA A 51 -2.08 -4.36 8.12
C ALA A 51 -2.75 -3.00 8.33
N LEU A 52 -3.93 -2.95 8.98
CA LEU A 52 -4.57 -1.66 9.25
C LEU A 52 -3.71 -0.79 10.17
N LYS A 53 -3.07 -1.37 11.20
CA LYS A 53 -2.23 -0.61 12.13
C LYS A 53 -0.87 -0.19 11.57
N SER A 54 -0.45 -0.74 10.42
CA SER A 54 0.82 -0.35 9.82
C SER A 54 0.79 1.10 9.32
N ASP A 55 -0.39 1.60 8.94
CA ASP A 55 -0.56 2.99 8.50
C ASP A 55 -0.79 3.93 9.70
N PRO A 56 0.06 4.95 9.91
CA PRO A 56 -0.07 5.88 11.04
C PRO A 56 -1.34 6.75 10.99
N ARG A 57 -2.06 6.78 9.86
CA ARG A 57 -3.32 7.52 9.70
C ARG A 57 -4.52 6.76 10.27
N THR A 58 -4.41 5.45 10.47
CA THR A 58 -5.50 4.57 10.94
C THR A 58 -6.26 5.08 12.16
N PRO A 59 -5.63 5.63 13.21
CA PRO A 59 -6.34 6.16 14.37
C PRO A 59 -7.12 7.46 14.11
N PHE A 60 -6.99 8.08 12.93
CA PHE A 60 -7.51 9.42 12.63
C PHE A 60 -8.55 9.44 11.50
N VAL A 61 -8.74 8.31 10.82
CA VAL A 61 -9.69 8.19 9.70
C VAL A 61 -11.03 7.61 10.16
N ASP A 62 -12.05 7.78 9.33
CA ASP A 62 -13.32 7.05 9.42
C ASP A 62 -13.24 5.73 8.64
N LEU A 63 -14.36 5.00 8.52
CA LEU A 63 -14.41 3.73 7.78
C LEU A 63 -14.08 3.89 6.29
N VAL A 64 -14.40 5.05 5.70
CA VAL A 64 -14.06 5.35 4.31
C VAL A 64 -12.55 5.53 4.17
N GLY A 65 -11.93 6.25 5.09
CA GLY A 65 -10.48 6.38 5.13
C GLY A 65 -9.76 5.06 5.44
N LEU A 66 -10.32 4.17 6.28
CA LEU A 66 -9.78 2.81 6.44
C LEU A 66 -9.82 2.03 5.13
N THR A 67 -10.90 2.15 4.36
CA THR A 67 -10.99 1.50 3.04
C THR A 67 -9.89 2.01 2.11
N ASN A 68 -9.63 3.32 2.12
CA ASN A 68 -8.54 3.91 1.34
C ASN A 68 -7.15 3.45 1.80
N ILE A 69 -6.96 3.25 3.11
CA ILE A 69 -5.73 2.67 3.66
C ILE A 69 -5.55 1.23 3.16
N SER A 70 -6.60 0.40 3.21
CA SER A 70 -6.54 -0.98 2.70
C SER A 70 -6.20 -1.04 1.21
N ILE A 71 -6.80 -0.17 0.39
CA ILE A 71 -6.49 -0.06 -1.04
C ILE A 71 -5.02 0.35 -1.23
N HIS A 72 -4.57 1.40 -0.54
CA HIS A 72 -3.20 1.88 -0.64
C HIS A 72 -2.16 0.82 -0.27
N LEU A 73 -2.43 0.03 0.77
CA LEU A 73 -1.55 -1.09 1.14
C LEU A 73 -1.46 -2.11 -0.01
N ALA A 74 -2.57 -2.43 -0.67
CA ALA A 74 -2.56 -3.33 -1.83
C ALA A 74 -1.79 -2.72 -3.03
N ASP A 75 -1.96 -1.43 -3.29
CA ASP A 75 -1.26 -0.72 -4.38
C ASP A 75 0.27 -0.74 -4.17
N VAL A 76 0.73 -0.63 -2.91
CA VAL A 76 2.16 -0.76 -2.58
C VAL A 76 2.71 -2.14 -2.96
N TYR A 77 1.95 -3.21 -2.71
CA TYR A 77 2.35 -4.56 -3.11
C TYR A 77 2.34 -4.74 -4.64
N ASP A 78 1.38 -4.13 -5.34
CA ASP A 78 1.32 -4.15 -6.80
C ASP A 78 2.52 -3.44 -7.44
N LEU A 79 2.91 -2.27 -6.90
CA LEU A 79 4.12 -1.56 -7.33
C LEU A 79 5.36 -2.44 -7.18
N CYS A 80 5.55 -3.04 -6.00
CA CYS A 80 6.67 -3.95 -5.78
C CYS A 80 6.66 -5.15 -6.74
N TYR A 81 5.48 -5.71 -7.04
CA TYR A 81 5.36 -6.78 -8.02
C TYR A 81 5.86 -6.34 -9.41
N GLN A 82 5.45 -5.16 -9.88
CA GLN A 82 5.90 -4.60 -11.16
C GLN A 82 7.41 -4.37 -11.19
N LEU A 83 8.00 -3.88 -10.10
CA LEU A 83 9.44 -3.68 -9.96
C LEU A 83 10.20 -5.02 -9.93
N TYR A 84 9.64 -6.07 -9.29
CA TYR A 84 10.21 -7.41 -9.37
C TYR A 84 10.13 -8.01 -10.78
N ASP A 85 9.05 -7.76 -11.52
CA ASP A 85 8.93 -8.20 -12.92
C ASP A 85 9.97 -7.49 -13.83
N SER A 86 10.15 -6.18 -13.63
CA SER A 86 11.23 -5.39 -14.26
C SER A 86 12.61 -5.99 -13.96
N ASN A 87 12.88 -6.32 -12.68
CA ASN A 87 14.11 -6.98 -12.27
C ASN A 87 14.35 -8.32 -12.98
N VAL A 88 13.32 -9.13 -13.17
CA VAL A 88 13.42 -10.40 -13.91
C VAL A 88 13.79 -10.13 -15.38
N ALA A 89 13.17 -9.14 -16.02
CA ALA A 89 13.51 -8.75 -17.39
C ALA A 89 14.95 -8.19 -17.51
N ALA A 90 15.40 -7.42 -16.52
CA ALA A 90 16.77 -6.90 -16.45
C ALA A 90 17.79 -8.05 -16.32
N ILE A 91 17.50 -9.06 -15.51
CA ILE A 91 18.34 -10.27 -15.36
C ILE A 91 18.44 -11.04 -16.68
N GLU A 92 17.34 -11.22 -17.41
CA GLU A 92 17.37 -11.86 -18.73
C GLU A 92 18.18 -11.06 -19.76
N SER A 93 18.05 -9.73 -19.73
CA SER A 93 18.84 -8.83 -20.56
C SER A 93 20.34 -8.92 -20.23
N ALA A 94 20.70 -8.94 -18.95
CA ALA A 94 22.08 -9.11 -18.49
C ALA A 94 22.67 -10.46 -18.92
N LYS A 95 21.90 -11.56 -18.85
CA LYS A 95 22.32 -12.88 -19.36
C LYS A 95 22.64 -12.86 -20.85
N ASN A 96 21.83 -12.15 -21.65
CA ASN A 96 22.06 -12.04 -23.09
C ASN A 96 23.27 -11.15 -23.41
N ALA A 97 23.42 -10.04 -22.68
CA ALA A 97 24.56 -9.15 -22.78
C ALA A 97 25.89 -9.85 -22.42
N TRP A 98 25.87 -10.70 -21.38
CA TRP A 98 27.01 -11.55 -21.02
C TRP A 98 27.46 -12.46 -22.16
N LYS A 99 26.52 -13.15 -22.82
CA LYS A 99 26.82 -14.01 -23.98
C LYS A 99 27.42 -13.22 -25.15
N ALA A 100 27.05 -11.95 -25.28
CA ALA A 100 27.56 -11.05 -26.30
C ALA A 100 28.86 -10.32 -25.90
N GLY A 101 29.37 -10.52 -24.67
CA GLY A 101 30.53 -9.78 -24.15
C GLY A 101 30.27 -8.29 -23.90
N ASN A 102 29.00 -7.88 -23.80
CA ASN A 102 28.62 -6.48 -23.60
C ASN A 102 28.43 -6.18 -22.11
N TYR A 103 29.52 -5.84 -21.42
CA TYR A 103 29.51 -5.58 -19.98
C TYR A 103 28.83 -4.27 -19.59
N LEU A 104 28.80 -3.28 -20.50
CA LEU A 104 28.13 -1.99 -20.25
C LEU A 104 26.62 -2.17 -20.07
N ILE A 105 25.99 -3.02 -20.89
CA ILE A 105 24.56 -3.34 -20.69
C ILE A 105 24.33 -4.05 -19.35
N ILE A 106 25.26 -4.92 -18.91
CA ILE A 106 25.12 -5.58 -17.60
C ILE A 106 25.16 -4.56 -16.46
N ILE A 107 26.02 -3.54 -16.57
CA ILE A 107 26.10 -2.42 -15.62
C ILE A 107 24.75 -1.69 -15.56
N ASP A 108 24.22 -1.29 -16.72
CA ASP A 108 22.94 -0.57 -16.82
C ASP A 108 21.79 -1.37 -16.19
N MET A 109 21.72 -2.68 -16.48
CA MET A 109 20.68 -3.57 -15.91
C MET A 109 20.85 -3.75 -14.39
N ALA A 110 22.08 -3.80 -13.89
CA ALA A 110 22.35 -3.90 -12.46
C ALA A 110 21.95 -2.63 -11.71
N GLU A 111 22.24 -1.45 -12.27
CA GLU A 111 21.86 -0.15 -11.71
C GLU A 111 20.34 0.04 -11.71
N GLY A 112 19.66 -0.37 -12.80
CA GLY A 112 18.20 -0.41 -12.85
C GLY A 112 17.64 -1.31 -11.75
N CYS A 113 18.19 -2.51 -11.56
CA CYS A 113 17.73 -3.40 -10.51
C CYS A 113 17.91 -2.84 -9.09
N LEU A 114 19.03 -2.16 -8.84
CA LEU A 114 19.25 -1.50 -7.55
C LEU A 114 18.21 -0.40 -7.30
N THR A 115 17.85 0.35 -8.34
CA THR A 115 16.81 1.38 -8.30
C THR A 115 15.45 0.76 -7.99
N ASP A 116 15.06 -0.28 -8.73
CA ASP A 116 13.78 -0.99 -8.53
C ASP A 116 13.66 -1.56 -7.11
N CYS A 117 14.75 -2.10 -6.55
CA CYS A 117 14.77 -2.58 -5.17
C CYS A 117 14.60 -1.43 -4.15
N SER A 118 15.20 -0.27 -4.42
CA SER A 118 15.08 0.93 -3.57
C SER A 118 13.67 1.50 -3.62
N ASP A 119 13.09 1.62 -4.81
CA ASP A 119 11.74 2.17 -5.00
C ASP A 119 10.67 1.30 -4.32
N CYS A 120 10.81 -0.03 -4.38
CA CYS A 120 9.94 -0.93 -3.63
C CYS A 120 10.17 -0.79 -2.11
N GLU A 121 11.41 -0.63 -1.64
CA GLU A 121 11.72 -0.42 -0.21
C GLU A 121 11.07 0.86 0.33
N ASP A 122 11.18 1.94 -0.43
CA ASP A 122 10.58 3.24 -0.08
C ASP A 122 9.05 3.14 -0.05
N ALA A 123 8.44 2.42 -1.00
CA ALA A 123 6.99 2.20 -1.02
C ALA A 123 6.49 1.40 0.20
N ILE A 124 7.21 0.34 0.59
CA ILE A 124 6.81 -0.50 1.75
C ILE A 124 7.19 0.10 3.10
N SER A 125 7.99 1.18 3.14
CA SER A 125 8.37 1.84 4.40
C SER A 125 7.16 2.34 5.20
N ILE A 126 6.03 2.55 4.52
CA ILE A 126 4.73 2.94 5.08
C ILE A 126 4.07 1.75 5.80
N ALA A 127 4.40 0.53 5.41
CA ALA A 127 3.95 -0.70 6.04
C ALA A 127 5.02 -1.22 7.00
N ALA A 128 4.95 -0.80 8.26
CA ALA A 128 5.85 -1.29 9.30
C ALA A 128 5.95 -2.82 9.25
N SER A 129 7.18 -3.35 9.14
CA SER A 129 7.52 -4.78 9.10
C SER A 129 7.07 -5.59 7.87
N SER A 130 6.96 -4.96 6.69
CA SER A 130 6.69 -5.70 5.44
C SER A 130 7.67 -6.86 5.21
N PRO A 131 7.19 -8.07 4.85
CA PRO A 131 8.04 -9.21 4.53
C PRO A 131 8.88 -9.00 3.26
N LEU A 132 8.59 -7.94 2.48
CA LEU A 132 9.35 -7.61 1.28
C LEU A 132 10.67 -6.90 1.58
N ALA A 133 10.81 -6.22 2.73
CA ALA A 133 12.04 -5.51 3.07
C ALA A 133 13.31 -6.40 3.06
N PRO A 134 13.32 -7.58 3.73
CA PRO A 134 14.46 -8.49 3.62
C PRO A 134 14.66 -9.03 2.20
N LYS A 135 13.60 -9.11 1.37
CA LYS A 135 13.67 -9.58 -0.02
C LYS A 135 14.27 -8.53 -0.95
N ASN A 136 13.87 -7.27 -0.82
CA ASN A 136 14.48 -6.14 -1.54
C ASN A 136 15.98 -6.09 -1.27
N LYS A 137 16.38 -6.26 -0.01
CA LYS A 137 17.80 -6.30 0.39
C LYS A 137 18.55 -7.51 -0.17
N GLU A 138 17.91 -8.67 -0.24
CA GLU A 138 18.49 -9.88 -0.82
C GLU A 138 18.75 -9.68 -2.32
N VAL A 139 17.77 -9.21 -3.09
CA VAL A 139 17.90 -8.96 -4.53
C VAL A 139 18.89 -7.83 -4.82
N SER A 140 18.85 -6.75 -4.06
CA SER A 140 19.81 -5.64 -4.17
C SER A 140 21.26 -6.11 -4.05
N ARG A 141 21.59 -7.03 -3.13
CA ARG A 141 22.95 -7.60 -3.00
C ARG A 141 23.37 -8.40 -4.23
N TYR A 142 22.46 -9.13 -4.87
CA TYR A 142 22.76 -9.83 -6.12
C TYR A 142 23.02 -8.84 -7.26
N CYS A 143 22.22 -7.79 -7.36
CA CYS A 143 22.40 -6.75 -8.38
C CYS A 143 23.68 -5.94 -8.15
N GLU A 144 24.04 -5.63 -6.91
CA GLU A 144 25.34 -5.04 -6.56
C GLU A 144 26.50 -5.96 -6.96
N THR A 145 26.39 -7.27 -6.70
CA THR A 145 27.41 -8.23 -7.12
C THR A 145 27.57 -8.25 -8.65
N MET A 146 26.45 -8.24 -9.39
CA MET A 146 26.46 -8.16 -10.86
C MET A 146 27.13 -6.87 -11.36
N LEU A 147 26.84 -5.73 -10.73
CA LEU A 147 27.44 -4.44 -11.02
C LEU A 147 28.95 -4.44 -10.83
N LEU A 148 29.42 -4.90 -9.66
CA LEU A 148 30.85 -4.89 -9.32
C LEU A 148 31.66 -5.80 -10.24
N VAL A 149 31.14 -6.98 -10.57
CA VAL A 149 31.81 -7.92 -11.48
C VAL A 149 31.86 -7.37 -12.90
N SER A 150 30.77 -6.77 -13.38
CA SER A 150 30.70 -6.23 -14.75
C SER A 150 31.60 -5.01 -14.94
N ARG A 151 31.65 -4.07 -13.99
CA ARG A 151 32.62 -2.95 -13.99
C ARG A 151 34.05 -3.44 -14.11
N ARG A 152 34.46 -4.35 -13.22
CA ARG A 152 35.80 -4.94 -13.24
C ARG A 152 36.15 -5.62 -14.57
N THR A 153 35.16 -6.22 -15.24
CA THR A 153 35.32 -6.92 -16.51
C THR A 153 35.35 -5.95 -17.70
N SER A 154 34.59 -4.86 -17.64
CA SER A 154 34.55 -3.81 -18.66
C SER A 154 35.83 -2.94 -18.71
N GLY A 155 36.53 -2.81 -17.58
CA GLY A 155 37.69 -1.93 -17.44
C GLY A 155 37.37 -0.55 -16.84
N ASP A 156 36.10 -0.30 -16.50
CA ASP A 156 35.64 0.80 -15.63
C ASP A 156 35.94 0.53 -14.14
#